data_AF-A0A0C3JLC7-F1
#
_entry.id   AF-A0A0C3JLC7-F1
#
_cell.length_a   1.000
_cell.length_b   1.000
_cell.length_c   1.000
_cell.angle_alpha   90.00
_cell.angle_beta   90.00
_cell.angle_gamma   90.00
#
_symmetry.space_group_name_H-M   'P 1'
#
loop_
_entity.id
_entity.type
_entity.pdbx_description
1 polymer ?
#
loop_
_entity_poly.entity_id
_entity_poly.type
_entity_poly.pdbx_seq_one_letter_code
_entity_poly.pdbx_strand_id
1 'polypeptide(L)'
;MASRNNSIHDMVQEIKRLQTILDNMANIDKQCALEEDITRRILWTRHSGVRSAVGHIPAKVLHNILENDKMCNLVDRVKADQFLEEISRVFNGALDKLASDDQVHLRW
;
A
#
# COMPACT_ATOMS: atom_id res chain seq x y z
N MET A 1 -18.68 1.41 -6.45
CA MET A 1 -17.28 0.94 -6.30
C MET A 1 -16.35 1.71 -7.26
N ALA A 2 -16.23 3.02 -7.09
CA ALA A 2 -15.32 3.86 -7.87
C ALA A 2 -14.67 4.85 -6.88
N SER A 3 -13.47 4.56 -6.37
CA SER A 3 -12.83 5.47 -5.39
C SER A 3 -11.33 5.31 -5.20
N ARG A 4 -10.68 4.21 -5.62
CA ARG A 4 -9.23 4.04 -5.41
C ARG A 4 -8.35 4.50 -6.58
N ASN A 5 -8.81 4.37 -7.82
CA ASN A 5 -8.04 4.82 -8.99
C ASN A 5 -7.96 6.35 -9.12
N ASN A 6 -8.98 7.08 -8.65
CA ASN A 6 -8.95 8.53 -8.66
C ASN A 6 -7.83 9.06 -7.72
N SER A 7 -7.61 8.43 -6.57
CA SER A 7 -6.64 8.97 -5.60
C SER A 7 -5.18 8.86 -6.05
N ILE A 8 -4.79 7.78 -6.76
CA ILE A 8 -3.42 7.65 -7.29
C ILE A 8 -3.19 8.64 -8.43
N HIS A 9 -4.17 8.81 -9.33
CA HIS A 9 -4.08 9.80 -10.40
C HIS A 9 -3.91 11.21 -9.84
N ASP A 10 -4.74 11.59 -8.86
CA ASP A 10 -4.68 12.90 -8.21
C ASP A 10 -3.34 13.12 -7.50
N MET A 11 -2.81 12.10 -6.82
CA MET A 11 -1.47 12.15 -6.20
C MET A 11 -0.36 12.36 -7.23
N VAL A 12 -0.43 11.69 -8.40
CA VAL A 12 0.55 11.87 -9.48
C VAL A 12 0.47 13.29 -10.07
N GLN A 13 -0.73 13.85 -10.26
CA GLN A 13 -0.86 15.23 -10.74
C GLN A 13 -0.33 16.24 -9.73
N GLU A 14 -0.58 16.00 -8.44
CA GLU A 14 -0.05 16.85 -7.37
C GLU A 14 1.48 16.81 -7.31
N ILE A 15 2.10 15.63 -7.44
CA ILE A 15 3.57 15.50 -7.52
C ILE A 15 4.13 16.31 -8.69
N LYS A 16 3.50 16.25 -9.87
CA LYS A 16 3.92 17.04 -11.04
C LYS A 16 3.82 18.54 -10.78
N ARG A 17 2.74 18.98 -10.14
CA ARG A 17 2.55 20.39 -9.77
C ARG A 17 3.64 20.86 -8.80
N LEU A 18 3.96 20.06 -7.78
CA LEU A 18 5.02 20.36 -6.81
C LEU A 18 6.40 20.38 -7.47
N GLN A 19 6.67 19.47 -8.42
CA GLN A 19 7.90 19.48 -9.21
C GLN A 19 8.07 20.81 -9.98
N THR A 20 6.99 21.31 -10.62
CA THR A 20 7.04 22.61 -11.30
C THR A 20 7.32 23.77 -10.34
N ILE A 21 6.82 23.70 -9.10
CA ILE A 21 7.11 24.71 -8.08
C ILE A 21 8.57 24.63 -7.65
N LEU A 22 9.10 23.41 -7.48
CA LEU A 22 10.49 23.16 -7.13
C LEU A 22 11.46 23.72 -8.18
N ASP A 23 11.19 23.44 -9.46
CA ASP A 23 12.05 23.87 -10.57
C ASP A 23 12.21 25.40 -10.67
N ASN A 24 11.25 26.16 -10.10
CA ASN A 24 11.25 27.62 -10.09
C ASN A 24 11.68 28.21 -8.74
N MET A 25 12.09 27.38 -7.77
CA MET A 25 12.39 27.82 -6.42
C MET A 25 13.86 28.22 -6.26
N ALA A 26 14.11 29.48 -5.88
CA ALA A 26 15.47 30.00 -5.68
C ALA A 26 15.99 29.85 -4.23
N ASN A 27 15.11 29.58 -3.27
CA ASN A 27 15.50 29.43 -1.86
C ASN A 27 15.87 27.97 -1.58
N ILE A 28 17.15 27.74 -1.26
CA ILE A 28 17.73 26.41 -1.07
C ILE A 28 17.07 25.64 0.07
N ASP A 29 16.83 26.27 1.22
CA ASP A 29 16.22 25.58 2.37
C ASP A 29 14.78 25.11 2.04
N LYS A 30 14.02 25.97 1.35
CA LYS A 30 12.67 25.62 0.89
C LYS A 30 12.70 24.58 -0.23
N GLN A 31 13.72 24.61 -1.08
CA GLN A 31 13.93 23.65 -2.14
C GLN A 31 14.16 22.26 -1.56
N CYS A 32 15.08 22.11 -0.59
CA CYS A 32 15.34 20.84 0.08
C CYS A 32 14.08 20.29 0.77
N ALA A 33 13.35 21.13 1.51
CA ALA A 33 12.12 20.70 2.17
C ALA A 33 11.05 20.21 1.16
N LEU A 34 10.97 20.85 -0.01
CA LEU A 34 10.03 20.46 -1.06
C LEU A 34 10.49 19.19 -1.81
N GLU A 35 11.79 18.99 -2.01
CA GLU A 35 12.37 17.74 -2.53
C GLU A 35 12.05 16.55 -1.63
N GLU A 36 12.16 16.74 -0.31
CA GLU A 36 11.81 15.74 0.68
C GLU A 36 10.31 15.40 0.65
N ASP A 37 9.42 16.40 0.55
CA ASP A 37 7.97 16.18 0.45
C ASP A 37 7.60 15.45 -0.85
N ILE A 38 8.17 15.85 -1.99
CA ILE A 38 7.96 15.18 -3.28
C ILE A 38 8.42 13.71 -3.21
N THR A 39 9.62 13.47 -2.67
CA THR A 39 10.18 12.12 -2.52
C THR A 39 9.28 11.25 -1.64
N ARG A 40 8.82 11.79 -0.51
CA ARG A 40 7.87 11.14 0.41
C ARG A 40 6.57 10.75 -0.30
N ARG A 41 5.99 11.64 -1.09
CA ARG A 41 4.73 11.37 -1.83
C ARG A 41 4.91 10.32 -2.92
N ILE A 42 6.04 10.32 -3.62
CA ILE A 42 6.38 9.29 -4.62
C ILE A 42 6.44 7.92 -3.96
N LEU A 43 7.18 7.79 -2.85
CA LEU A 43 7.31 6.55 -2.10
C LEU A 43 5.96 6.04 -1.59
N TRP A 44 5.14 6.93 -1.02
CA TRP A 44 3.79 6.58 -0.56
C TRP A 44 2.88 6.09 -1.70
N THR A 45 2.93 6.77 -2.85
CA THR A 45 2.13 6.40 -4.03
C THR A 45 2.54 5.03 -4.55
N ARG A 46 3.86 4.77 -4.62
CA ARG A 46 4.41 3.45 -5.01
C ARG A 46 3.97 2.36 -4.06
N HIS A 47 4.09 2.58 -2.75
CA HIS A 47 3.69 1.62 -1.72
C HIS A 47 2.18 1.31 -1.81
N SER A 48 1.35 2.35 -1.94
CA SER A 48 -0.10 2.22 -2.11
C SER A 48 -0.47 1.43 -3.36
N GLY A 49 0.22 1.67 -4.48
CA GLY A 49 0.05 0.92 -5.72
C GLY A 49 0.39 -0.55 -5.56
N VAL A 50 1.54 -0.88 -4.94
CA VAL A 50 1.93 -2.26 -4.65
C VAL A 50 0.91 -2.93 -3.73
N ARG A 51 0.54 -2.32 -2.61
CA ARG A 51 -0.47 -2.86 -1.67
C ARG A 51 -1.79 -3.13 -2.38
N SER A 52 -2.24 -2.26 -3.28
CA SER A 52 -3.44 -2.49 -4.09
C SER A 52 -3.27 -3.66 -5.07
N ALA A 53 -2.12 -3.77 -5.72
CA ALA A 53 -1.84 -4.79 -6.72
C ALA A 53 -1.65 -6.20 -6.12
N VAL A 54 -1.00 -6.31 -4.96
CA VAL A 54 -0.65 -7.61 -4.37
C VAL A 54 -1.45 -7.97 -3.12
N GLY A 55 -2.11 -7.02 -2.47
CA GLY A 55 -2.81 -7.25 -1.20
C GLY A 55 -3.98 -8.23 -1.29
N HIS A 56 -4.55 -8.42 -2.48
CA HIS A 56 -5.65 -9.37 -2.71
C HIS A 56 -5.19 -10.78 -3.10
N ILE A 57 -3.90 -10.95 -3.45
CA ILE A 57 -3.35 -12.22 -3.95
C ILE A 57 -3.43 -13.34 -2.89
N PRO A 58 -3.06 -13.11 -1.61
CA PRO A 58 -3.14 -14.17 -0.59
C PRO A 58 -4.55 -14.74 -0.43
N ALA A 59 -5.56 -13.87 -0.37
CA ALA A 59 -6.96 -14.28 -0.27
C ALA A 59 -7.40 -15.08 -1.50
N LYS A 60 -6.96 -14.67 -2.71
CA LYS A 60 -7.29 -15.37 -3.96
C LYS A 60 -6.62 -16.74 -4.07
N VAL A 61 -5.35 -16.86 -3.68
CA VAL A 61 -4.62 -18.14 -3.65
C VAL A 61 -5.30 -19.10 -2.70
N LEU A 62 -5.66 -18.64 -1.50
CA LEU A 62 -6.29 -19.54 -0.54
C LEU A 62 -7.73 -19.91 -0.92
N HIS A 63 -8.51 -18.98 -1.47
CA HIS A 63 -9.82 -19.31 -2.04
C HIS A 63 -9.70 -20.43 -3.09
N ASN A 64 -8.71 -20.34 -3.98
CA ASN A 64 -8.45 -21.40 -4.97
C ASN A 64 -8.02 -22.72 -4.32
N ILE A 65 -7.23 -22.67 -3.25
CA ILE A 65 -6.87 -23.88 -2.48
C ILE A 65 -8.14 -24.50 -1.90
N LEU A 66 -8.96 -23.73 -1.17
CA LEU A 66 -10.19 -24.21 -0.52
C LEU A 66 -11.29 -24.64 -1.49
N GLU A 67 -11.36 -24.04 -2.68
CA GLU A 67 -12.28 -24.46 -3.72
C GLU A 67 -11.85 -25.74 -4.43
N ASN A 68 -10.54 -25.92 -4.66
CA ASN A 68 -10.00 -27.21 -5.10
C ASN A 68 -10.13 -28.27 -4.00
N ASP A 69 -10.04 -27.87 -2.74
CA ASP A 69 -10.23 -28.71 -1.55
C ASP A 69 -11.70 -28.85 -1.13
N LYS A 70 -12.68 -28.57 -2.01
CA LYS A 70 -14.10 -28.92 -1.80
C LYS A 70 -14.35 -30.44 -1.58
N MET A 71 -13.30 -31.25 -1.50
CA MET A 71 -13.27 -32.63 -1.01
C MET A 71 -13.04 -32.76 0.52
N CYS A 72 -12.72 -31.68 1.25
CA CYS A 72 -12.42 -31.69 2.68
C CYS A 72 -13.57 -31.14 3.53
N ASN A 73 -13.71 -31.69 4.74
CA ASN A 73 -14.92 -31.65 5.58
C ASN A 73 -15.24 -30.25 6.14
N LEU A 74 -16.48 -30.05 6.60
CA LEU A 74 -16.98 -28.79 7.19
C LEU A 74 -16.11 -28.25 8.35
N VAL A 75 -15.43 -29.13 9.09
CA VAL A 75 -14.49 -28.79 10.17
C VAL A 75 -13.19 -28.17 9.62
N ASP A 76 -12.75 -28.61 8.44
CA ASP A 76 -11.56 -28.06 7.77
C ASP A 76 -11.83 -26.66 7.22
N ARG A 77 -13.08 -26.35 6.84
CA ARG A 77 -13.49 -24.99 6.46
C ARG A 77 -13.38 -23.98 7.61
N VAL A 78 -13.84 -24.31 8.82
CA VAL A 78 -13.74 -23.39 9.98
C VAL A 78 -12.27 -23.14 10.35
N LYS A 79 -11.42 -24.17 10.29
CA LYS A 79 -9.97 -24.02 10.49
C LYS A 79 -9.31 -23.21 9.38
N ALA A 80 -9.76 -23.37 8.14
CA ALA A 80 -9.29 -22.59 7.01
C ALA A 80 -9.67 -21.11 7.13
N ASP A 81 -10.87 -20.78 7.61
CA ASP A 81 -11.30 -19.40 7.86
C ASP A 81 -10.49 -18.75 8.99
N GLN A 82 -10.18 -19.49 10.07
CA GLN A 82 -9.25 -19.01 11.10
C GLN A 82 -7.84 -18.79 10.58
N PHE A 83 -7.35 -19.71 9.74
CA PHE A 83 -6.05 -19.58 9.08
C PHE A 83 -6.02 -18.40 8.09
N LEU A 84 -7.15 -18.10 7.42
CA LEU A 84 -7.34 -16.91 6.58
C LEU A 84 -7.23 -15.61 7.36
N GLU A 85 -7.92 -15.54 8.50
CA GLU A 85 -7.83 -14.39 9.39
C GLU A 85 -6.41 -14.21 9.90
N GLU A 86 -5.71 -15.30 10.23
CA GLU A 86 -4.35 -15.25 10.74
C GLU A 86 -3.33 -14.85 9.67
N ILE A 87 -3.38 -15.43 8.46
CA ILE A 87 -2.55 -15.00 7.33
C ILE A 87 -2.85 -13.55 6.99
N SER A 88 -4.12 -13.17 6.89
CA SER A 88 -4.49 -11.78 6.60
C SER A 88 -3.99 -10.83 7.69
N ARG A 89 -4.05 -11.23 8.97
CA ARG A 89 -3.52 -10.45 10.10
C ARG A 89 -2.00 -10.32 10.03
N VAL A 90 -1.28 -11.40 9.75
CA VAL A 90 0.20 -11.39 9.64
C VAL A 90 0.63 -10.55 8.44
N PHE A 91 -0.01 -10.73 7.29
CA PHE A 91 0.35 -10.01 6.07
C PHE A 91 0.01 -8.52 6.18
N ASN A 92 -1.18 -8.16 6.68
CA ASN A 92 -1.52 -6.77 6.95
C ASN A 92 -0.63 -6.16 8.05
N GLY A 93 -0.31 -6.90 9.11
CA GLY A 93 0.62 -6.46 10.13
C GLY A 93 2.04 -6.23 9.61
N ALA A 94 2.51 -7.06 8.67
CA ALA A 94 3.80 -6.86 8.00
C ALA A 94 3.77 -5.64 7.07
N LEU A 95 2.68 -5.42 6.34
CA LEU A 95 2.48 -4.23 5.51
C LEU A 95 2.40 -2.95 6.36
N ASP A 96 1.75 -3.01 7.52
CA ASP A 96 1.61 -1.86 8.41
C ASP A 96 2.93 -1.56 9.16
N LYS A 97 3.73 -2.59 9.49
CA LYS A 97 5.10 -2.41 10.01
C LYS A 97 6.06 -1.82 8.98
N LEU A 98 5.93 -2.20 7.71
CA LEU A 98 6.67 -1.54 6.62
C LEU A 98 6.34 -0.04 6.58
N ALA A 99 5.05 0.30 6.68
CA ALA A 99 4.61 1.69 6.72
C ALA A 99 5.09 2.43 7.99
N SER A 100 5.23 1.75 9.14
CA SER A 100 5.73 2.37 10.36
C SER A 100 7.23 2.65 10.35
N ASP A 101 8.04 1.74 9.80
CA ASP A 101 9.49 1.94 9.66
C ASP A 101 9.78 3.11 8.71
N ASP A 102 9.02 3.22 7.62
CA ASP A 102 9.10 4.38 6.72
C ASP A 102 8.62 5.66 7.43
N GLN A 103 7.52 5.62 8.23
CA GLN A 103 6.98 6.79 8.94
C GLN A 103 7.93 7.43 9.96
N VAL A 104 8.86 6.68 10.55
CA VAL A 104 9.88 7.26 11.44
C VAL A 104 10.77 8.25 10.67
N HIS A 105 10.96 8.04 9.36
CA HIS A 105 11.65 8.96 8.46
C HIS A 105 10.74 10.06 7.87
N LEU A 106 9.42 10.02 8.12
CA LEU A 106 8.45 10.99 7.59
C LEU A 106 7.95 12.02 8.63
N ARG A 107 8.38 11.93 9.89
CA ARG A 107 8.03 12.88 10.96
C ARG A 107 8.97 14.09 10.99
N TRP A 108 9.02 14.86 9.91
CA TRP A 108 9.57 16.22 9.91
C TRP A 108 8.76 17.06 8.93
#